data_AF-A0A749STL1-F1
#
_entry.id   AF-A0A749STL1-F1
#
_cell.length_a   1.000
_cell.length_b   1.000
_cell.length_c   1.000
_cell.angle_alpha   90.00
_cell.angle_beta   90.00
_cell.angle_gamma   90.00
#
_symmetry.space_group_name_H-M   'P 1'
#
loop_
_entity.id
_entity.type
_entity.pdbx_description
1 polymer ?
#
loop_
_entity_poly.entity_id
_entity_poly.type
_entity_poly.pdbx_seq_one_letter_code
_entity_poly.pdbx_strand_id
1 'polypeptide(L)'
;MIPQPPISLKACDVNNLLCGPQGASAIFGPQKGATAEMVNTLDEALENWGRHIYQATGREVINAPGAAAAGGMDAALLGLLNAELRAGVEIVVETLQLEQAVKDADLVIT
;
A
#
# COMPACT_ATOMS: atom_id res chain seq x y z
N MET A 1 -7.61 29.29 7.69
CA MET A 1 -7.21 28.13 6.86
C MET A 1 -6.78 27.04 7.83
N ILE A 2 -7.50 25.93 7.90
CA ILE A 2 -7.11 24.81 8.78
C ILE A 2 -5.82 24.22 8.17
N PRO A 3 -4.72 24.09 8.91
CA PRO A 3 -3.51 23.46 8.39
C PRO A 3 -3.87 22.04 7.93
N GLN A 4 -3.52 21.73 6.68
CA GLN A 4 -3.64 20.36 6.18
C GLN A 4 -2.76 19.47 7.07
N PRO A 5 -3.28 18.33 7.57
CA PRO A 5 -2.44 17.39 8.29
C PRO A 5 -1.25 16.95 7.40
N PRO A 6 -0.10 16.59 7.99
CA PRO A 6 1.01 16.07 7.21
C PRO A 6 0.56 14.88 6.37
N ILE A 7 1.08 14.76 5.15
CA ILE A 7 0.82 13.63 4.24
C ILE A 7 1.11 12.35 5.02
N SER A 8 0.10 11.48 5.15
CA SER A 8 0.29 10.17 5.79
C SER A 8 1.06 9.28 4.82
N LEU A 9 2.35 9.06 5.10
CA LEU A 9 3.20 8.21 4.27
C LEU A 9 3.08 6.75 4.72
N LYS A 10 2.96 5.85 3.75
CA LYS A 10 2.99 4.41 3.98
C LYS A 10 4.06 3.78 3.09
N ALA A 11 4.99 3.08 3.72
CA ALA A 11 5.95 2.24 3.02
C ALA A 11 5.21 1.08 2.33
N CYS A 12 5.36 0.98 1.01
CA CYS A 12 4.81 -0.09 0.19
C CYS A 12 5.78 -0.39 -0.96
N ASP A 13 6.30 -1.61 -0.99
CA ASP A 13 7.29 -2.08 -1.97
C ASP A 13 6.69 -3.07 -2.99
N VAL A 14 5.36 -3.16 -3.06
CA VAL A 14 4.63 -4.04 -3.98
C VAL A 14 3.61 -3.25 -4.79
N ASN A 15 3.38 -3.67 -6.04
CA ASN A 15 2.47 -2.99 -6.97
C ASN A 15 1.15 -3.72 -7.19
N ASN A 16 0.90 -4.80 -6.46
CA ASN A 16 -0.31 -5.61 -6.56
C ASN A 16 -1.59 -4.75 -6.39
N LEU A 17 -2.55 -4.97 -7.29
CA LEU A 17 -3.88 -4.33 -7.24
C LEU A 17 -4.71 -4.93 -6.12
N LEU A 18 -5.83 -4.31 -5.74
CA LEU A 18 -6.63 -4.80 -4.61
C LEU A 18 -7.19 -6.22 -4.84
N CYS A 19 -7.73 -6.45 -6.05
CA CYS A 19 -8.44 -7.68 -6.42
C CYS A 19 -7.87 -8.33 -7.70
N GLY A 20 -8.39 -9.52 -8.03
CA GLY A 20 -8.10 -10.24 -9.26
C GLY A 20 -6.88 -11.17 -9.18
N PRO A 21 -6.38 -11.67 -10.33
CA PRO A 21 -5.32 -12.68 -10.36
C PRO A 21 -3.99 -12.22 -9.74
N GLN A 22 -3.74 -10.91 -9.74
CA GLN A 22 -2.58 -10.27 -9.08
C GLN A 22 -2.99 -9.53 -7.80
N GLY A 23 -4.18 -9.82 -7.28
CA GLY A 23 -4.83 -9.19 -6.14
C GLY A 23 -4.31 -9.64 -4.79
N ALA A 24 -4.82 -9.03 -3.71
CA ALA A 24 -4.34 -9.31 -2.36
C ALA A 24 -4.61 -10.76 -1.95
N SER A 25 -5.82 -11.24 -2.21
CA SER A 25 -6.26 -12.60 -1.89
C SER A 25 -5.47 -13.63 -2.67
N ALA A 26 -5.32 -13.44 -3.99
CA ALA A 26 -4.64 -14.39 -4.87
C ALA A 26 -3.14 -14.51 -4.57
N ILE A 27 -2.45 -13.39 -4.35
CA ILE A 27 -0.98 -13.36 -4.22
C ILE A 27 -0.53 -13.58 -2.77
N PHE A 28 -1.20 -12.95 -1.80
CA PHE A 28 -0.77 -12.98 -0.40
C PHE A 28 -1.63 -13.86 0.51
N GLY A 29 -2.80 -14.31 0.06
CA GLY A 29 -3.69 -15.20 0.81
C GLY A 29 -3.07 -16.58 1.08
N PRO A 30 -2.51 -17.30 0.09
CA PRO A 30 -2.01 -18.66 0.29
C PRO A 30 -0.93 -18.78 1.37
N GLN A 31 0.02 -17.84 1.42
CA GLN A 31 1.06 -17.80 2.46
C GLN A 31 0.52 -17.49 3.88
N LYS A 32 -0.72 -17.02 3.97
CA LYS A 32 -1.45 -16.76 5.23
C LYS A 32 -2.45 -17.90 5.55
N GLY A 33 -2.44 -18.99 4.78
CA GLY A 33 -3.30 -20.15 4.99
C GLY A 33 -4.66 -20.09 4.28
N ALA A 34 -4.89 -19.15 3.36
CA ALA A 34 -6.12 -19.13 2.58
C ALA A 34 -6.16 -20.31 1.58
N THR A 35 -7.23 -21.08 1.60
CA THR A 35 -7.52 -22.08 0.56
C THR A 35 -7.96 -21.39 -0.74
N ALA A 36 -7.98 -22.12 -1.86
CA ALA A 36 -8.47 -21.58 -3.13
C ALA A 36 -9.91 -21.04 -3.05
N GLU A 37 -10.78 -21.70 -2.29
CA GLU A 37 -12.14 -21.23 -2.02
C GLU A 37 -12.14 -19.93 -1.21
N MET A 38 -11.34 -19.86 -0.14
CA MET A 38 -11.19 -18.65 0.66
C MET A 38 -10.65 -17.49 -0.18
N VAL A 39 -9.71 -17.73 -1.09
CA VAL A 39 -9.17 -16.71 -1.99
C VAL A 39 -10.29 -16.05 -2.80
N ASN A 40 -11.19 -16.85 -3.40
CA ASN A 40 -12.30 -16.31 -4.18
C ASN A 40 -13.24 -15.46 -3.30
N THR A 41 -13.63 -15.98 -2.12
CA THR A 41 -14.49 -15.24 -1.19
C THR A 41 -13.86 -13.94 -0.71
N LEU A 42 -12.56 -13.95 -0.40
CA LEU A 42 -11.83 -12.77 0.04
C LEU A 42 -11.67 -11.75 -1.09
N ASP A 43 -11.45 -12.18 -2.33
CA ASP A 43 -11.32 -11.28 -3.48
C ASP A 43 -12.64 -10.53 -3.76
N GLU A 44 -13.77 -11.23 -3.72
CA GLU A 44 -15.10 -10.62 -3.83
C GLU A 44 -15.39 -9.65 -2.67
N ALA A 45 -14.99 -10.02 -1.45
CA ALA A 45 -15.13 -9.15 -0.28
C ALA A 45 -14.28 -7.87 -0.40
N LEU A 46 -13.05 -7.99 -0.93
CA LEU A 46 -12.18 -6.84 -1.19
C LEU A 46 -12.69 -5.95 -2.32
N GLU A 47 -13.35 -6.51 -3.33
CA GLU A 47 -13.98 -5.72 -4.38
C GLU A 47 -15.13 -4.88 -3.81
N ASN A 48 -15.98 -5.50 -2.99
CA ASN A 48 -17.04 -4.79 -2.26
C ASN A 48 -16.48 -3.71 -1.34
N TRP A 49 -15.36 -4.01 -0.66
CA TRP A 49 -14.66 -3.03 0.16
C TRP A 49 -14.21 -1.81 -0.63
N GLY A 50 -13.52 -2.01 -1.76
CA GLY A 50 -13.08 -0.92 -2.63
C GLY A 50 -14.26 -0.08 -3.16
N ARG A 51 -15.37 -0.72 -3.54
CA ARG A 51 -16.60 -0.03 -3.94
C ARG A 51 -17.18 0.83 -2.82
N HIS A 52 -17.19 0.34 -1.58
CA HIS A 52 -17.68 1.12 -0.43
C HIS A 52 -16.77 2.30 -0.09
N ILE A 53 -15.45 2.15 -0.20
CA ILE A 53 -14.51 3.27 -0.10
C ILE A 53 -14.87 4.34 -1.14
N TYR A 54 -15.00 3.95 -2.42
CA TYR A 54 -15.33 4.87 -3.50
C TYR A 54 -16.66 5.60 -3.24
N GLN A 55 -17.69 4.88 -2.80
CA GLN A 55 -18.98 5.50 -2.45
C GLN A 55 -18.86 6.50 -1.30
N ALA A 56 -18.03 6.21 -0.29
CA ALA A 56 -17.89 7.07 0.88
C ALA A 56 -17.01 8.30 0.63
N THR A 57 -15.98 8.19 -0.22
CA THR A 57 -14.94 9.24 -0.34
C THR A 57 -14.72 9.75 -1.75
N GLY A 58 -15.31 9.11 -2.77
CA GLY A 58 -15.09 9.41 -4.19
C GLY A 58 -13.71 8.99 -4.70
N ARG A 59 -12.91 8.28 -3.90
CA ARG A 59 -11.55 7.87 -4.24
C ARG A 59 -11.54 6.45 -4.77
N GLU A 60 -10.98 6.28 -5.96
CA GLU A 60 -10.88 4.96 -6.56
C GLU A 60 -9.59 4.25 -6.13
N VAL A 61 -9.74 3.04 -5.57
CA VAL A 61 -8.64 2.29 -4.92
C VAL A 61 -8.48 0.87 -5.44
N ILE A 62 -9.48 0.30 -6.14
CA ILE A 62 -9.42 -1.09 -6.60
C ILE A 62 -8.24 -1.28 -7.56
N ASN A 63 -8.05 -0.31 -8.46
CA ASN A 63 -7.00 -0.31 -9.48
C ASN A 63 -5.74 0.47 -9.06
N ALA A 64 -5.64 0.91 -7.81
CA ALA A 64 -4.46 1.63 -7.34
C ALA A 64 -3.27 0.68 -7.15
N PRO A 65 -2.09 0.98 -7.71
CA PRO A 65 -0.88 0.21 -7.46
C PRO A 65 -0.58 0.14 -5.95
N GLY A 66 -0.29 -1.07 -5.46
CA GLY A 66 0.02 -1.30 -4.05
C GLY A 66 -1.19 -1.39 -3.13
N ALA A 67 -2.42 -1.25 -3.66
CA ALA A 67 -3.64 -1.36 -2.86
C ALA A 67 -3.80 -2.72 -2.15
N ALA A 68 -3.23 -3.80 -2.69
CA ALA A 68 -3.24 -5.12 -2.04
C ALA A 68 -2.31 -5.25 -0.83
N ALA A 69 -1.38 -4.32 -0.63
CA ALA A 69 -0.42 -4.43 0.44
C ALA A 69 -1.10 -4.56 1.81
N ALA A 70 -0.45 -5.35 2.67
CA ALA A 70 -0.99 -5.76 3.97
C ALA A 70 -2.41 -6.39 3.91
N GLY A 71 -2.81 -6.97 2.77
CA GLY A 71 -4.11 -7.64 2.62
C GLY A 71 -5.28 -6.68 2.35
N GLY A 72 -5.02 -5.55 1.67
CA GLY A 72 -6.05 -4.55 1.37
C GLY A 72 -6.16 -3.42 2.40
N MET A 73 -5.28 -3.40 3.40
CA MET A 73 -5.18 -2.27 4.34
C MET A 73 -4.76 -0.99 3.60
N ASP A 74 -3.85 -1.10 2.63
CA ASP A 74 -3.31 0.06 1.93
C ASP A 74 -4.37 0.71 1.03
N ALA A 75 -5.36 -0.04 0.52
CA ALA A 75 -6.56 0.54 -0.09
C ALA A 75 -7.34 1.44 0.87
N ALA A 76 -7.45 1.05 2.15
CA ALA A 76 -8.09 1.89 3.18
C ALA A 76 -7.27 3.15 3.46
N LEU A 77 -5.94 3.05 3.54
CA LEU A 77 -5.05 4.19 3.76
C LEU A 77 -5.16 5.20 2.60
N LEU A 78 -5.12 4.72 1.35
CA LEU A 78 -5.32 5.53 0.15
C LEU A 78 -6.70 6.20 0.12
N GLY A 79 -7.73 5.41 0.37
CA GLY A 79 -9.13 5.80 0.17
C GLY A 79 -9.76 6.62 1.29
N LEU A 80 -9.34 6.38 2.53
CA LEU A 80 -9.94 7.00 3.74
C LEU A 80 -9.04 8.03 4.39
N LEU A 81 -7.72 7.80 4.38
CA LEU A 81 -6.76 8.69 5.04
C LEU A 81 -6.00 9.60 4.07
N ASN A 82 -6.25 9.46 2.76
CA ASN A 82 -5.48 10.16 1.73
C ASN A 82 -3.96 9.95 1.91
N ALA A 83 -3.57 8.73 2.28
CA ALA A 83 -2.18 8.36 2.40
C ALA A 83 -1.51 8.30 1.03
N GLU A 84 -0.19 8.45 1.00
CA GLU A 84 0.64 8.21 -0.17
C GLU A 84 1.46 6.94 0.05
N LEU A 85 1.44 6.04 -0.94
CA LEU A 85 2.27 4.85 -0.96
C LEU A 85 3.62 5.23 -1.58
N ARG A 86 4.71 5.00 -0.86
CA ARG A 86 6.08 5.22 -1.34
C ARG A 86 6.95 4.02 -1.03
N ALA A 87 8.00 3.83 -1.84
CA ALA A 87 8.99 2.79 -1.58
C ALA A 87 9.59 2.98 -0.18
N GLY A 88 9.69 1.91 0.60
CA GLY A 88 10.17 1.97 1.97
C GLY A 88 11.60 2.51 2.06
N VAL A 89 12.43 2.15 1.07
CA VAL A 89 13.81 2.65 0.97
C VAL A 89 13.87 4.17 0.81
N GLU A 90 12.98 4.78 0.02
CA GLU A 90 12.97 6.23 -0.16
C GLU A 90 12.62 6.94 1.15
N ILE A 91 11.59 6.44 1.86
CA ILE A 91 11.19 6.97 3.16
C ILE A 91 12.38 6.91 4.13
N VAL A 92 13.09 5.78 4.19
CA VAL A 92 14.24 5.60 5.09
C VAL A 92 15.41 6.50 4.69
N VAL A 93 15.77 6.56 3.42
CA VAL A 93 16.86 7.39 2.89
C VAL A 93 16.63 8.87 3.21
N GLU A 94 15.41 9.36 2.99
CA GLU A 94 15.03 10.74 3.29
C GLU A 94 15.00 11.01 4.80
N THR A 95 14.39 10.11 5.57
CA THR A 95 14.26 10.26 7.04
C THR A 95 15.61 10.27 7.74
N LEU A 96 16.53 9.41 7.31
CA LEU A 96 17.89 9.33 7.85
C LEU A 96 18.83 10.38 7.24
N GLN A 97 18.38 11.17 6.27
CA GLN A 97 19.21 12.09 5.49
C GLN A 97 20.46 11.39 4.94
N LEU A 98 20.29 10.15 4.45
CA LEU A 98 21.41 9.28 4.11
C LEU A 98 22.30 9.90 3.04
N GLU A 99 21.71 10.59 2.05
CA GLU A 99 22.46 11.32 1.01
C GLU A 99 23.48 12.30 1.62
N GLN A 100 23.09 13.04 2.66
CA GLN A 100 23.99 13.98 3.33
C GLN A 100 25.01 13.26 4.22
N ALA A 101 24.63 12.13 4.83
CA ALA A 101 25.52 11.34 5.67
C ALA A 101 26.67 10.67 4.88
N VAL A 102 26.41 10.27 3.63
CA VAL A 102 27.40 9.58 2.78
C VAL A 102 28.18 10.51 1.86
N LYS A 103 27.81 11.79 1.79
CA LYS A 103 28.35 12.76 0.82
C LYS A 103 29.89 12.85 0.83
N ASP A 104 30.48 12.82 2.02
CA ASP A 104 31.92 12.95 2.24
C ASP A 104 32.53 11.64 2.78
N ALA A 105 31.83 10.51 2.63
CA ALA A 105 32.31 9.22 3.10
C ALA A 105 33.43 8.68 2.20
N ASP A 106 34.55 8.28 2.80
CA ASP A 106 35.66 7.62 2.08
C ASP A 106 35.29 6.20 1.58
N LEU A 107 34.33 5.55 2.24
CA LEU A 107 33.84 4.20 1.92
C LEU A 107 32.39 4.02 2.40
N VAL A 108 31.57 3.42 1.54
CA VAL A 108 30.21 2.95 1.87
C VAL A 108 30.15 1.44 1.64
N ILE A 109 29.59 0.69 2.60
CA ILE A 109 29.37 -0.76 2.52
C ILE A 109 27.86 -1.00 2.68
N THR A 110 27.28 -1.83 1.80
CA THR A 110 25.85 -2.18 1.79
C THR A 110 25.63 -3.68 1.66
#